data_AF-A0NQ15-F1
#
_entry.id   AF-A0NQ15-F1
#
_cell.length_a   1.000
_cell.length_b   1.000
_cell.length_c   1.000
_cell.angle_alpha   90.00
_cell.angle_beta   90.00
_cell.angle_gamma   90.00
#
_symmetry.space_group_name_H-M   'P 1'
#
loop_
_entity.id
_entity.type
_entity.pdbx_description
1 polymer ?
#
loop_
_entity_poly.entity_id
_entity_poly.type
_entity_poly.pdbx_seq_one_letter_code
_entity_poly.pdbx_strand_id
1 'polypeptide(L)'
;MNVSIGLENRRHVWARLCGLFFLAAIVSSPADAGQWRALVIGVDAYQHVSPLKGAVNDARDIAQTLTAAGVDDLTTLLDGDASRQAILSSWEKLISRSASDDVLVLSYAGHGAQEPEWVKGSEEDGMDEVFLLAGFDISAPGNAERLRDDDIAAMLRAAGGRNVLVLADSCHSGTMTRSVDPRITRLGTRLVGLPPFENDALRSQSLSPFLAQNAPQSEDVQDLPNVIYVGATVDGQVIPELMIAGEPRGALSWAFARGVEGRADLDRDGGISMEELSLFLKETVRVATEGRQSPSLSISSESRAAVLPRVSQQIFAQESGVLTLSASSDKATPALQQLTSKQEGRLKVVEDGTADLFWDVEEGDVLTKFGDVVLRGKATNIGQFADVVTKWGFLADLYALSRERKPIEGTLQPSVGHIPEGDAFKVGLTSDQAGNMAVFALEADGTLRLLAPNKKADPLGKDTMVEAERPYVLNLRAALPFGADHIIMVRSSKPMPQLVGVLSALDGKVLSTELTPKLLELIAQNADAVGIAGVYTQPAG
;
A
#
# COMPACT_ATOMS: atom_id res chain seq x y z
N MET A 1 20.65 90.48 37.92
CA MET A 1 20.73 91.26 36.66
C MET A 1 19.63 90.70 35.75
N ASN A 2 18.44 91.32 35.74
CA ASN A 2 17.96 92.24 34.68
C ASN A 2 18.25 91.64 33.29
N VAL A 3 17.29 91.28 32.44
CA VAL A 3 16.19 92.08 31.85
C VAL A 3 15.22 91.07 31.19
N SER A 4 13.93 90.97 31.56
CA SER A 4 12.76 91.74 31.11
C SER A 4 12.43 91.76 29.60
N ILE A 5 11.33 91.05 29.28
CA ILE A 5 10.18 91.52 28.48
C ILE A 5 10.34 91.57 26.95
N GLY A 6 9.42 90.83 26.29
CA GLY A 6 9.07 90.97 24.88
C GLY A 6 7.83 90.15 24.54
N LEU A 7 6.69 90.46 25.18
CA LEU A 7 5.37 90.03 24.73
C LEU A 7 5.04 90.73 23.41
N GLU A 8 4.55 90.00 22.41
CA GLU A 8 3.36 90.42 21.67
C GLU A 8 2.74 89.30 20.81
N ASN A 9 1.55 88.89 21.25
CA ASN A 9 0.33 88.65 20.48
C ASN A 9 0.41 87.99 19.09
N ARG A 10 -0.20 86.80 18.98
CA ARG A 10 -1.53 86.65 18.33
C ARG A 10 -2.09 85.23 18.44
N ARG A 11 -3.26 85.16 19.11
CA ARG A 11 -4.48 84.41 18.76
C ARG A 11 -4.41 82.88 18.64
N HIS A 12 -5.13 82.24 19.59
CA HIS A 12 -6.06 81.09 19.48
C HIS A 12 -5.64 79.94 18.55
N VAL A 13 -5.51 78.69 19.00
CA VAL A 13 -6.60 77.82 19.46
C VAL A 13 -5.99 76.58 20.14
N TRP A 14 -6.68 76.07 21.15
CA TRP A 14 -6.37 74.85 21.90
C TRP A 14 -6.45 73.58 21.04
N ALA A 15 -5.52 72.63 21.18
CA ALA A 15 -5.85 71.20 21.21
C ALA A 15 -4.64 70.33 21.59
N ARG A 16 -4.79 69.70 22.76
CA ARG A 16 -4.17 68.47 23.27
C ARG A 16 -3.32 67.66 22.27
N LEU A 17 -2.06 67.42 22.65
CA LEU A 17 -1.24 66.32 22.15
C LEU A 17 -1.92 64.97 22.50
N CYS A 18 -2.57 64.35 21.51
CA CYS A 18 -2.76 62.90 21.48
C CYS A 18 -1.60 62.31 20.67
N GLY A 19 -0.63 61.70 21.35
CA GLY A 19 0.35 60.84 20.69
C GLY A 19 -0.34 59.57 20.23
N LEU A 20 -0.53 59.40 18.91
CA LEU A 20 -0.81 58.09 18.32
C LEU A 20 0.50 57.30 18.28
N PHE A 21 0.60 56.28 19.14
CA PHE A 21 1.49 55.15 18.91
C PHE A 21 0.86 54.30 17.79
N PHE A 22 1.40 54.38 16.58
CA PHE A 22 1.12 53.40 15.53
C PHE A 22 1.87 52.11 15.89
N LEU A 23 1.16 51.14 16.46
CA LEU A 23 1.64 49.77 16.56
C LEU A 23 1.60 49.19 15.13
N ALA A 24 2.74 49.13 14.46
CA ALA A 24 2.87 48.36 13.23
C ALA A 24 2.71 46.87 13.60
N ALA A 25 1.52 46.32 13.37
CA ALA A 25 1.34 44.88 13.39
C ALA A 25 2.15 44.32 12.23
N ILE A 26 3.30 43.70 12.56
CA ILE A 26 4.00 42.82 11.64
C ILE A 26 3.07 41.62 11.46
N VAL A 27 2.28 41.65 10.39
CA VAL A 27 1.60 40.44 9.91
C VAL A 27 2.72 39.58 9.34
N SER A 28 3.26 38.70 10.18
CA SER A 28 4.07 37.59 9.70
C SER A 28 3.15 36.75 8.84
N SER A 29 3.29 36.84 7.52
CA SER A 29 2.75 35.80 6.64
C SER A 29 3.28 34.46 7.15
N PRO A 30 2.45 33.40 7.23
CA PRO A 30 3.00 32.07 7.44
C PRO A 30 4.08 31.88 6.36
N ALA A 31 5.26 31.39 6.75
CA ALA A 31 6.18 30.85 5.77
C ALA A 31 5.38 29.83 4.96
N ASP A 32 5.19 30.09 3.67
CA ASP A 32 4.43 29.22 2.79
C ASP A 32 5.13 27.86 2.87
N ALA A 33 4.43 26.83 3.35
CA ALA A 33 4.98 25.49 3.31
C ALA A 33 5.21 25.12 1.84
N GLY A 34 6.32 24.44 1.54
CA GLY A 34 6.64 24.01 0.17
C GLY A 34 5.44 23.33 -0.50
N GLN A 35 5.19 23.69 -1.74
CA GLN A 35 4.03 23.19 -2.49
C GLN A 35 4.30 21.79 -3.02
N TRP A 36 3.25 20.99 -3.11
CA TRP A 36 3.31 19.69 -3.74
C TRP A 36 3.05 19.81 -5.23
N ARG A 37 3.81 19.06 -6.04
CA ARG A 37 3.63 19.00 -7.49
C ARG A 37 3.81 17.58 -7.97
N ALA A 38 3.08 17.16 -8.99
CA ALA A 38 3.06 15.77 -9.39
C ALA A 38 3.13 15.54 -10.90
N LEU A 39 3.86 14.50 -11.29
CA LEU A 39 3.78 13.84 -12.58
C LEU A 39 3.27 12.41 -12.35
N VAL A 40 2.07 12.12 -12.84
CA VAL A 40 1.39 10.83 -12.64
C VAL A 40 1.23 10.13 -13.98
N ILE A 41 1.73 8.90 -14.09
CA ILE A 41 1.84 8.16 -15.35
C ILE A 41 1.14 6.82 -15.18
N GLY A 42 0.24 6.48 -16.12
CA GLY A 42 -0.45 5.19 -16.14
C GLY A 42 -0.56 4.65 -17.56
N VAL A 43 -0.09 3.43 -17.79
CA VAL A 43 -0.09 2.82 -19.13
C VAL A 43 -0.73 1.45 -19.11
N ASP A 44 -1.91 1.35 -19.72
CA ASP A 44 -2.64 0.10 -19.95
C ASP A 44 -2.56 -0.36 -21.42
N ALA A 45 -2.71 0.59 -22.34
CA ALA A 45 -2.79 0.33 -23.78
C ALA A 45 -1.41 0.30 -24.44
N TYR A 46 -0.71 -0.82 -24.30
CA TYR A 46 0.51 -1.09 -25.05
C TYR A 46 0.20 -1.57 -26.46
N GLN A 47 0.99 -1.10 -27.44
CA GLN A 47 0.79 -1.45 -28.84
C GLN A 47 1.32 -2.85 -29.20
N HIS A 48 2.43 -3.26 -28.58
CA HIS A 48 3.17 -4.47 -28.98
C HIS A 48 3.50 -5.42 -27.82
N VAL A 49 3.11 -5.08 -26.58
CA VAL A 49 3.12 -5.99 -25.43
C VAL A 49 1.70 -6.17 -24.90
N SER A 50 1.47 -7.17 -24.06
CA SER A 50 0.14 -7.45 -23.52
C SER A 50 -0.46 -6.21 -22.83
N PRO A 51 -1.73 -5.87 -23.06
CA PRO A 51 -2.34 -4.74 -22.38
C PRO A 51 -2.59 -5.05 -20.90
N LEU A 52 -2.55 -4.00 -20.09
CA LEU A 52 -3.00 -3.98 -18.70
C LEU A 52 -4.43 -3.37 -18.65
N LYS A 53 -5.05 -3.33 -17.47
CA LYS A 53 -6.43 -2.83 -17.26
C LYS A 53 -6.59 -1.87 -16.09
N GLY A 54 -5.55 -1.69 -15.27
CA GLY A 54 -5.61 -1.01 -13.99
C GLY A 54 -4.55 0.06 -13.79
N ALA A 55 -3.52 0.13 -14.63
CA ALA A 55 -2.51 1.18 -14.51
C ALA A 55 -3.10 2.57 -14.77
N VAL A 56 -4.06 2.70 -15.70
CA VAL A 56 -4.76 3.97 -15.92
C VAL A 56 -5.71 4.29 -14.77
N ASN A 57 -6.35 3.29 -14.16
CA ASN A 57 -7.21 3.50 -12.98
C ASN A 57 -6.39 3.97 -11.77
N ASP A 58 -5.19 3.40 -11.58
CA ASP A 58 -4.23 3.82 -10.56
C ASP A 58 -3.82 5.28 -10.75
N ALA A 59 -3.37 5.65 -11.95
CA ALA A 59 -2.95 7.01 -12.27
C ALA A 59 -4.09 8.03 -12.08
N ARG A 60 -5.33 7.68 -12.44
CA ARG A 60 -6.51 8.54 -12.22
C ARG A 60 -6.83 8.72 -10.74
N ASP A 61 -6.78 7.64 -9.96
CA ASP A 61 -7.09 7.68 -8.53
C ASP A 61 -6.06 8.48 -7.73
N ILE A 62 -4.77 8.30 -8.03
CA ILE A 62 -3.70 9.10 -7.45
C ILE A 62 -3.88 10.58 -7.84
N ALA A 63 -4.10 10.88 -9.11
CA ALA A 63 -4.27 12.27 -9.57
C ALA A 63 -5.47 12.95 -8.92
N GLN A 64 -6.61 12.26 -8.85
CA GLN A 64 -7.82 12.76 -8.20
C GLN A 64 -7.60 13.00 -6.70
N THR A 65 -6.91 12.07 -6.03
CA THR A 65 -6.64 12.16 -4.60
C THR A 65 -5.66 13.28 -4.26
N LEU A 66 -4.58 13.45 -5.03
CA LEU A 66 -3.64 14.55 -4.84
C LEU A 66 -4.33 15.90 -5.11
N THR A 67 -5.15 16.00 -6.16
CA THR A 67 -5.94 17.20 -6.43
C THR A 67 -6.87 17.53 -5.24
N ALA A 68 -7.56 16.51 -4.71
CA ALA A 68 -8.41 16.64 -3.53
C ALA A 68 -7.64 17.05 -2.26
N ALA A 69 -6.37 16.69 -2.16
CA ALA A 69 -5.47 17.10 -1.08
C ALA A 69 -4.90 18.52 -1.28
N GLY A 70 -5.24 19.21 -2.36
CA GLY A 70 -4.81 20.58 -2.66
C GLY A 70 -3.55 20.69 -3.52
N VAL A 71 -3.16 19.61 -4.22
CA VAL A 71 -2.06 19.64 -5.20
C VAL A 71 -2.56 20.26 -6.51
N ASP A 72 -2.27 21.54 -6.72
CA ASP A 72 -2.75 22.29 -7.89
C ASP A 72 -1.86 22.13 -9.15
N ASP A 73 -0.55 21.87 -9.00
CA ASP A 73 0.37 21.66 -10.13
C ASP A 73 0.63 20.16 -10.36
N LEU A 74 -0.30 19.53 -11.09
CA LEU A 74 -0.27 18.10 -11.41
C LEU A 74 -0.41 17.87 -12.93
N THR A 75 0.42 16.99 -13.48
CA THR A 75 0.31 16.51 -14.87
C THR A 75 0.06 15.01 -14.87
N THR A 76 -0.99 14.57 -15.58
CA THR A 76 -1.27 13.14 -15.79
C THR A 76 -1.00 12.75 -17.24
N LEU A 77 -0.23 11.69 -17.46
CA LEU A 77 0.03 11.10 -18.77
C LEU A 77 -0.53 9.67 -18.80
N LEU A 78 -1.49 9.42 -19.70
CA LEU A 78 -2.19 8.13 -19.79
C LEU A 78 -1.97 7.50 -21.17
N ASP A 79 -1.70 6.20 -21.19
CA ASP A 79 -1.57 5.41 -22.41
C ASP A 79 -0.70 6.11 -23.47
N GLY A 80 -1.24 6.38 -24.67
CA GLY A 80 -0.53 6.99 -25.78
C GLY A 80 0.05 8.38 -25.50
N ASP A 81 -0.40 9.07 -24.44
CA ASP A 81 0.17 10.36 -24.01
C ASP A 81 1.48 10.16 -23.23
N ALA A 82 1.72 8.98 -22.66
CA ALA A 82 2.90 8.63 -21.87
C ALA A 82 4.09 8.21 -22.74
N SER A 83 4.45 9.02 -23.75
CA SER A 83 5.68 8.81 -24.51
C SER A 83 6.92 9.21 -23.71
N ARG A 84 8.09 8.66 -24.07
CA ARG A 84 9.35 8.97 -23.37
C ARG A 84 9.61 10.47 -23.37
N GLN A 85 9.42 11.11 -24.52
CA GLN A 85 9.59 12.55 -24.67
C GLN A 85 8.59 13.35 -23.82
N ALA A 86 7.32 12.93 -23.76
CA ALA A 86 6.31 13.60 -22.95
C ALA A 86 6.64 13.53 -21.46
N ILE A 87 7.10 12.38 -20.97
CA ILE A 87 7.49 12.19 -19.56
C ILE A 87 8.69 13.09 -19.21
N LEU A 88 9.79 12.99 -19.95
CA LEU A 88 11.01 13.76 -19.70
C LEU A 88 10.74 15.28 -19.73
N SER A 89 9.98 15.74 -20.73
CA SER A 89 9.63 17.16 -20.86
C SER A 89 8.66 17.65 -19.79
N SER A 90 7.73 16.79 -19.33
CA SER A 90 6.80 17.13 -18.25
C SER A 90 7.55 17.26 -16.92
N TRP A 91 8.52 16.37 -16.67
CA TRP A 91 9.37 16.44 -15.48
C TRP A 91 10.26 17.69 -15.46
N GLU A 92 10.92 18.00 -16.57
CA GLU A 92 11.71 19.24 -16.71
C GLU A 92 10.85 20.49 -16.46
N LYS A 93 9.65 20.53 -17.05
CA LYS A 93 8.69 21.60 -16.81
C LYS A 93 8.24 21.68 -15.35
N LEU A 94 8.01 20.55 -14.69
CA LEU A 94 7.62 20.48 -13.27
C LEU A 94 8.72 21.09 -12.39
N ILE A 95 9.98 20.70 -12.60
CA ILE A 95 11.14 21.26 -11.88
C ILE A 95 11.29 22.76 -12.15
N SER A 96 11.08 23.21 -13.39
CA SER A 96 11.24 24.63 -13.75
C SER A 96 10.29 25.57 -13.01
N ARG A 97 9.15 25.05 -12.53
CA ARG A 97 8.14 25.84 -11.79
C ARG A 97 8.25 25.68 -10.28
N SER A 98 9.06 24.76 -9.78
CA SER A 98 9.11 24.42 -8.36
C SER A 98 10.14 25.23 -7.56
N ALA A 99 9.75 25.61 -6.35
CA ALA A 99 10.66 26.17 -5.35
C ALA A 99 11.59 25.09 -4.78
N SER A 100 12.62 25.49 -4.04
CA SER A 100 13.62 24.56 -3.48
C SER A 100 13.07 23.67 -2.36
N ASP A 101 12.02 24.13 -1.68
CA ASP A 101 11.33 23.45 -0.59
C ASP A 101 10.05 22.70 -1.03
N ASP A 102 9.68 22.80 -2.31
CA ASP A 102 8.58 22.04 -2.90
C ASP A 102 8.86 20.54 -2.86
N VAL A 103 7.80 19.74 -2.80
CA VAL A 103 7.85 18.28 -2.92
C VAL A 103 7.37 17.86 -4.31
N LEU A 104 8.17 17.07 -5.01
CA LEU A 104 7.84 16.54 -6.32
C LEU A 104 7.40 15.08 -6.20
N VAL A 105 6.28 14.73 -6.81
CA VAL A 105 5.79 13.35 -6.89
C VAL A 105 5.99 12.84 -8.30
N LEU A 106 6.65 11.70 -8.45
CA LEU A 106 6.72 10.93 -9.69
C LEU A 106 6.01 9.60 -9.46
N SER A 107 4.84 9.42 -10.06
CA SER A 107 4.10 8.16 -9.99
C SER A 107 4.08 7.48 -11.35
N TYR A 108 4.39 6.18 -11.36
CA TYR A 108 4.31 5.32 -12.53
C TYR A 108 3.58 4.02 -12.18
N ALA A 109 2.54 3.71 -12.96
CA ALA A 109 1.89 2.41 -12.99
C ALA A 109 1.95 1.86 -14.41
N GLY A 110 2.40 0.62 -14.57
CA GLY A 110 2.57 0.00 -15.88
C GLY A 110 3.49 -1.22 -15.85
N HIS A 111 3.94 -1.64 -17.03
CA HIS A 111 4.90 -2.72 -17.17
C HIS A 111 6.30 -2.27 -16.74
N GLY A 112 6.94 -3.07 -15.89
CA GLY A 112 8.37 -3.08 -15.70
C GLY A 112 9.00 -4.28 -16.40
N ALA A 113 10.28 -4.16 -16.71
CA ALA A 113 11.08 -5.19 -17.35
C ALA A 113 12.55 -5.06 -16.94
N GLN A 114 13.35 -6.03 -17.37
CA GLN A 114 14.81 -6.02 -17.28
C GLN A 114 15.41 -6.22 -18.67
N GLU A 115 16.48 -5.49 -18.97
CA GLU A 115 17.29 -5.64 -20.17
C GLU A 115 18.77 -5.82 -19.82
N PRO A 116 19.63 -6.40 -20.68
CA PRO A 116 21.06 -6.50 -20.37
C PRO A 116 21.69 -5.12 -20.17
N GLU A 117 22.55 -5.00 -19.15
CA GLU A 117 23.20 -3.74 -18.79
C GLU A 117 23.92 -3.08 -19.97
N TRP A 118 23.83 -1.75 -20.07
CA TRP A 118 24.53 -1.01 -21.12
C TRP A 118 26.03 -0.91 -20.86
N VAL A 119 26.42 -0.82 -19.59
CA VAL A 119 27.80 -0.67 -19.13
C VAL A 119 28.16 -1.91 -18.32
N LYS A 120 28.99 -2.79 -18.90
CA LYS A 120 29.31 -4.06 -18.24
C LYS A 120 29.86 -3.87 -16.81
N GLY A 121 29.22 -4.51 -15.83
CA GLY A 121 29.54 -4.43 -14.41
C GLY A 121 29.04 -3.16 -13.73
N SER A 122 28.04 -2.46 -14.30
CA SER A 122 27.34 -1.38 -13.60
C SER A 122 26.40 -1.93 -12.53
N GLU A 123 25.86 -3.13 -12.76
CA GLU A 123 24.89 -3.77 -11.86
C GLU A 123 25.36 -5.15 -11.39
N GLU A 124 24.96 -5.57 -10.19
CA GLU A 124 25.41 -6.82 -9.58
C GLU A 124 24.90 -8.07 -10.33
N ASP A 125 23.71 -7.99 -10.93
CA ASP A 125 23.10 -9.06 -11.71
C ASP A 125 23.33 -8.93 -13.24
N GLY A 126 23.90 -7.80 -13.67
CA GLY A 126 24.20 -7.48 -15.06
C GLY A 126 22.98 -7.10 -15.92
N MET A 127 21.89 -6.67 -15.30
CA MET A 127 20.65 -6.25 -15.96
C MET A 127 20.32 -4.81 -15.56
N ASP A 128 19.77 -4.01 -16.48
CA ASP A 128 19.15 -2.71 -16.16
C ASP A 128 17.64 -2.89 -15.99
N GLU A 129 17.03 -2.24 -15.00
CA GLU A 129 15.56 -2.12 -14.92
C GLU A 129 15.00 -1.07 -15.87
N VAL A 130 13.84 -1.37 -16.47
CA VAL A 130 13.13 -0.44 -17.35
C VAL A 130 11.64 -0.37 -17.08
N PHE A 131 11.06 0.83 -17.25
CA PHE A 131 9.62 1.04 -17.42
C PHE A 131 9.27 1.04 -18.91
N LEU A 132 8.30 0.23 -19.32
CA LEU A 132 7.82 0.21 -20.71
C LEU A 132 6.73 1.26 -20.92
N LEU A 133 6.77 1.95 -22.06
CA LEU A 133 5.79 2.99 -22.38
C LEU A 133 4.81 2.50 -23.46
N ALA A 134 3.72 3.24 -23.69
CA ALA A 134 2.62 2.78 -24.56
C ALA A 134 3.06 2.44 -25.99
N GLY A 135 4.06 3.17 -26.51
CA GLY A 135 4.61 2.97 -27.85
C GLY A 135 5.73 1.93 -27.94
N PHE A 136 6.02 1.20 -26.85
CA PHE A 136 7.12 0.22 -26.83
C PHE A 136 6.91 -0.90 -27.85
N ASP A 137 7.96 -1.18 -28.63
CA ASP A 137 8.14 -2.35 -29.50
C ASP A 137 9.56 -2.89 -29.27
N ILE A 138 9.81 -4.19 -29.46
CA ILE A 138 11.18 -4.73 -29.43
C ILE A 138 12.01 -4.17 -30.60
N SER A 139 11.36 -3.81 -31.69
CA SER A 139 11.96 -3.27 -32.91
C SER A 139 12.11 -1.75 -32.86
N ALA A 140 13.16 -1.22 -33.51
CA ALA A 140 13.28 0.21 -33.73
C ALA A 140 12.16 0.74 -34.67
N PRO A 141 11.67 1.98 -34.45
CA PRO A 141 12.10 2.91 -33.40
C PRO A 141 11.38 2.71 -32.06
N GLY A 142 10.37 1.82 -31.99
CA GLY A 142 9.53 1.62 -30.81
C GLY A 142 10.29 1.15 -29.57
N ASN A 143 11.44 0.49 -29.73
CA ASN A 143 12.27 0.12 -28.59
C ASN A 143 12.77 1.33 -27.80
N ALA A 144 12.79 2.54 -28.36
CA ALA A 144 13.12 3.76 -27.61
C ALA A 144 12.00 4.24 -26.67
N GLU A 145 10.79 3.69 -26.74
CA GLU A 145 9.68 4.03 -25.84
C GLU A 145 9.77 3.23 -24.53
N ARG A 146 10.87 3.44 -23.81
CA ARG A 146 11.14 2.90 -22.47
C ARG A 146 11.94 3.90 -21.64
N LEU A 147 11.81 3.86 -20.33
CA LEU A 147 12.66 4.61 -19.40
C LEU A 147 13.56 3.63 -18.68
N ARG A 148 14.88 3.80 -18.82
CA ARG A 148 15.86 3.06 -18.00
C ARG A 148 15.89 3.64 -16.60
N ASP A 149 16.26 2.83 -15.62
CA ASP A 149 16.67 3.24 -14.28
C ASP A 149 17.64 4.45 -14.32
N ASP A 150 18.58 4.47 -15.25
CA ASP A 150 19.50 5.59 -15.55
C ASP A 150 18.77 6.89 -15.93
N ASP A 151 17.70 6.78 -16.72
CA ASP A 151 16.88 7.94 -17.12
C ASP A 151 16.14 8.49 -15.90
N ILE A 152 15.59 7.61 -15.07
CA ILE A 152 14.93 7.96 -13.81
C ILE A 152 15.95 8.58 -12.84
N ALA A 153 17.16 8.03 -12.75
CA ALA A 153 18.25 8.58 -11.95
C ALA A 153 18.57 10.02 -12.35
N ALA A 154 18.71 10.27 -13.66
CA ALA A 154 18.96 11.61 -14.18
C ALA A 154 17.80 12.57 -13.89
N MET A 155 16.55 12.12 -14.02
CA MET A 155 15.36 12.89 -13.64
C MET A 155 15.41 13.30 -12.16
N LEU A 156 15.70 12.36 -11.26
CA LEU A 156 15.71 12.61 -9.82
C LEU A 156 16.84 13.54 -9.40
N ARG A 157 18.04 13.38 -9.97
CA ARG A 157 19.16 14.30 -9.70
C ARG A 157 18.92 15.70 -10.27
N ALA A 158 18.18 15.82 -11.38
CA ALA A 158 17.79 17.11 -11.92
C ALA A 158 16.82 17.88 -10.98
N ALA A 159 16.12 17.20 -10.07
CA ALA A 159 15.30 17.85 -9.06
C ALA A 159 16.14 18.68 -8.06
N GLY A 160 17.45 18.43 -7.96
CA GLY A 160 18.35 19.14 -7.05
C GLY A 160 18.02 18.84 -5.59
N GLY A 161 18.07 19.85 -4.72
CA GLY A 161 17.79 19.68 -3.28
C GLY A 161 16.31 19.61 -2.88
N ARG A 162 15.39 19.42 -3.85
CA ARG A 162 13.94 19.32 -3.59
C ARG A 162 13.59 17.92 -3.10
N ASN A 163 12.61 17.79 -2.22
CA ASN A 163 12.15 16.46 -1.83
C ASN A 163 11.44 15.79 -3.00
N VAL A 164 11.73 14.52 -3.27
CA VAL A 164 11.07 13.76 -4.33
C VAL A 164 10.48 12.46 -3.76
N LEU A 165 9.20 12.23 -4.02
CA LEU A 165 8.52 10.97 -3.76
C LEU A 165 8.32 10.24 -5.08
N VAL A 166 8.94 9.07 -5.21
CA VAL A 166 8.73 8.17 -6.35
C VAL A 166 7.79 7.04 -5.92
N LEU A 167 6.72 6.83 -6.68
CA LEU A 167 5.78 5.73 -6.48
C LEU A 167 5.75 4.87 -7.75
N ALA A 168 6.41 3.72 -7.70
CA ALA A 168 6.51 2.79 -8.83
C ALA A 168 5.69 1.53 -8.56
N ASP A 169 4.54 1.43 -9.20
CA ASP A 169 3.65 0.26 -9.16
C ASP A 169 3.83 -0.60 -10.41
N SER A 170 5.05 -1.11 -10.57
CA SER A 170 5.52 -1.97 -11.67
C SER A 170 6.38 -3.11 -11.12
N CYS A 171 6.50 -4.21 -11.87
CA CYS A 171 7.34 -5.36 -11.48
C CYS A 171 8.66 -5.35 -12.25
N HIS A 172 9.77 -5.60 -11.59
CA HIS A 172 11.09 -5.65 -12.24
C HIS A 172 11.80 -7.00 -12.12
N SER A 173 11.64 -7.74 -11.02
CA SER A 173 12.34 -9.01 -10.80
C SER A 173 11.40 -10.21 -10.77
N GLY A 174 11.76 -11.24 -11.55
CA GLY A 174 10.93 -12.42 -11.80
C GLY A 174 11.23 -13.58 -10.86
N THR A 175 10.24 -13.99 -10.08
CA THR A 175 9.91 -15.41 -9.85
C THR A 175 8.42 -15.50 -9.55
N MET A 176 7.73 -16.58 -9.92
CA MET A 176 6.33 -16.81 -9.51
C MET A 176 6.35 -17.96 -8.52
N THR A 177 6.31 -17.63 -7.24
CA THR A 177 6.39 -18.61 -6.15
C THR A 177 5.01 -19.12 -5.68
N ARG A 178 3.93 -18.42 -6.04
CA ARG A 178 2.55 -18.90 -5.90
C ARG A 178 1.89 -19.01 -7.28
N SER A 179 1.46 -20.21 -7.64
CA SER A 179 0.75 -20.47 -8.90
C SER A 179 -0.70 -20.00 -8.79
N VAL A 180 -1.15 -19.17 -9.73
CA VAL A 180 -2.57 -18.79 -9.87
C VAL A 180 -3.36 -19.97 -10.42
N ASP A 181 -4.42 -20.38 -9.73
CA ASP A 181 -5.29 -21.47 -10.19
C ASP A 181 -6.03 -21.09 -11.50
N PRO A 182 -6.02 -21.96 -12.53
CA PRO A 182 -6.61 -21.67 -13.84
C PRO A 182 -8.14 -21.49 -13.82
N ARG A 183 -8.82 -21.82 -12.72
CA ARG A 183 -10.27 -21.59 -12.54
C ARG A 183 -10.64 -20.12 -12.42
N ILE A 184 -9.67 -19.24 -12.11
CA ILE A 184 -9.90 -17.79 -11.96
C ILE A 184 -9.44 -17.04 -13.21
N THR A 185 -10.20 -16.00 -13.60
CA THR A 185 -9.84 -15.16 -14.76
C THR A 185 -8.62 -14.33 -14.42
N ARG A 186 -7.49 -14.61 -15.09
CA ARG A 186 -6.22 -13.93 -14.84
C ARG A 186 -6.23 -12.51 -15.41
N LEU A 187 -5.95 -11.52 -14.56
CA LEU A 187 -5.54 -10.18 -15.01
C LEU A 187 -4.07 -10.19 -15.44
N GLY A 188 -3.66 -9.24 -16.29
CA GLY A 188 -2.29 -9.15 -16.79
C GLY A 188 -1.28 -9.03 -15.65
N THR A 189 -0.03 -9.43 -15.92
CA THR A 189 1.08 -9.26 -14.96
C THR A 189 1.92 -8.06 -15.36
N ARG A 190 2.36 -7.23 -14.41
CA ARG A 190 3.16 -6.03 -14.70
C ARG A 190 4.63 -6.30 -15.04
N LEU A 191 5.03 -7.55 -15.31
CA LEU A 191 6.39 -7.94 -15.68
C LEU A 191 6.47 -8.41 -17.14
N VAL A 192 7.48 -7.93 -17.87
CA VAL A 192 7.81 -8.39 -19.23
C VAL A 192 9.29 -8.80 -19.29
N GLY A 193 9.58 -9.97 -19.84
CA GLY A 193 10.97 -10.37 -20.16
C GLY A 193 11.37 -9.83 -21.53
N LEU A 194 12.51 -9.12 -21.62
CA LEU A 194 12.99 -8.53 -22.86
C LEU A 194 14.19 -9.30 -23.44
N PRO A 195 14.20 -9.56 -24.76
CA PRO A 195 15.40 -10.07 -25.43
C PRO A 195 16.42 -8.93 -25.65
N PRO A 196 17.68 -9.26 -25.99
CA PRO A 196 18.63 -8.27 -26.50
C PRO A 196 18.10 -7.59 -27.76
N PHE A 197 18.33 -6.28 -27.89
CA PHE A 197 17.90 -5.49 -29.05
C PHE A 197 18.96 -5.47 -30.17
N GLU A 198 18.57 -5.80 -31.40
CA GLU A 198 19.50 -5.75 -32.56
C GLU A 198 19.82 -4.32 -33.04
N ASN A 199 18.88 -3.38 -32.90
CA ASN A 199 19.01 -1.98 -33.29
C ASN A 199 18.40 -1.09 -32.19
N ASP A 200 19.11 -0.92 -31.08
CA ASP A 200 18.59 -0.14 -29.96
C ASP A 200 18.56 1.37 -30.29
N ALA A 201 17.38 1.89 -30.64
CA ALA A 201 17.21 3.29 -31.00
C ALA A 201 17.44 4.21 -29.79
N LEU A 202 17.25 3.72 -28.55
CA LEU A 202 17.44 4.50 -27.33
C LEU A 202 18.90 4.93 -27.15
N ARG A 203 19.87 4.09 -27.56
CA ARG A 203 21.30 4.40 -27.50
C ARG A 203 21.70 5.64 -28.30
N SER A 204 20.89 6.02 -29.28
CA SER A 204 21.10 7.23 -30.10
C SER A 204 20.37 8.46 -29.58
N GLN A 205 19.54 8.31 -28.55
CA GLN A 205 18.80 9.42 -27.93
C GLN A 205 19.52 9.88 -26.66
N SER A 206 19.85 11.17 -26.60
CA SER A 206 20.40 11.77 -25.39
C SER A 206 19.32 12.49 -24.60
N LEU A 207 19.47 12.50 -23.27
CA LEU A 207 18.67 13.35 -22.39
C LEU A 207 18.90 14.83 -22.71
N SER A 208 17.93 15.68 -22.34
CA SER A 208 18.10 17.13 -22.47
C SER A 208 19.31 17.59 -21.63
N PRO A 209 20.01 18.67 -22.03
CA PRO A 209 21.11 19.21 -21.22
C PRO A 209 20.71 19.56 -19.79
N PHE A 210 19.43 19.87 -19.55
CA PHE A 210 18.89 20.11 -18.22
C PHE A 210 18.94 18.85 -17.35
N LEU A 211 18.47 17.71 -17.85
CA LEU A 211 18.49 16.43 -17.13
C LEU A 211 19.90 15.84 -17.04
N ALA A 212 20.75 16.06 -18.04
CA ALA A 212 22.10 15.53 -18.10
C ALA A 212 23.12 16.27 -17.19
N GLN A 213 22.84 17.50 -16.76
CA GLN A 213 23.78 18.36 -16.03
C GLN A 213 24.16 17.84 -14.63
N ASN A 214 23.29 17.06 -14.00
CA ASN A 214 23.45 16.57 -12.63
C ASN A 214 23.58 15.04 -12.55
N ALA A 215 24.02 14.36 -13.61
CA ALA A 215 24.22 12.92 -13.62
C ALA A 215 25.70 12.56 -13.30
N PRO A 216 26.13 12.38 -12.03
CA PRO A 216 27.34 11.64 -11.72
C PRO A 216 27.15 10.17 -12.11
N GLN A 217 28.26 9.55 -12.54
CA GLN A 217 28.37 8.10 -12.64
C GLN A 217 28.45 7.52 -11.22
N SER A 218 27.62 6.52 -10.89
CA SER A 218 27.75 5.59 -9.73
C SER A 218 27.08 5.89 -8.38
N GLU A 219 26.13 6.83 -8.25
CA GLU A 219 25.26 6.82 -7.04
C GLU A 219 23.95 6.08 -7.35
N ASP A 220 23.65 5.04 -6.57
CA ASP A 220 22.35 4.37 -6.60
C ASP A 220 21.26 5.42 -6.34
N VAL A 221 20.20 5.40 -7.14
CA VAL A 221 19.06 6.31 -7.05
C VAL A 221 18.43 6.26 -5.66
N GLN A 222 18.49 5.09 -5.01
CA GLN A 222 17.98 4.86 -3.67
C GLN A 222 18.80 5.56 -2.57
N ASP A 223 20.02 5.98 -2.87
CA ASP A 223 20.94 6.67 -1.94
C ASP A 223 20.83 8.20 -2.01
N LEU A 224 20.02 8.74 -2.92
CA LEU A 224 19.82 10.19 -3.02
C LEU A 224 19.17 10.73 -1.71
N PRO A 225 19.78 11.73 -1.04
CA PRO A 225 19.42 12.12 0.32
C PRO A 225 18.03 12.77 0.44
N ASN A 226 17.50 13.25 -0.67
CA ASN A 226 16.23 13.96 -0.80
C ASN A 226 15.17 13.18 -1.61
N VAL A 227 15.42 11.89 -1.87
CA VAL A 227 14.50 11.00 -2.60
C VAL A 227 13.94 9.96 -1.64
N ILE A 228 12.63 9.73 -1.76
CA ILE A 228 11.91 8.62 -1.16
C ILE A 228 11.41 7.75 -2.29
N TYR A 229 11.92 6.53 -2.35
CA TYR A 229 11.46 5.55 -3.33
C TYR A 229 10.49 4.59 -2.69
N VAL A 230 9.28 4.52 -3.22
CA VAL A 230 8.23 3.58 -2.82
C VAL A 230 7.97 2.66 -4.00
N GLY A 231 8.53 1.47 -3.93
CA GLY A 231 8.41 0.45 -4.96
C GLY A 231 7.65 -0.77 -4.47
N ALA A 232 7.11 -1.54 -5.40
CA ALA A 232 6.72 -2.91 -5.11
C ALA A 232 7.98 -3.80 -5.08
N THR A 233 8.61 -4.01 -3.91
CA THR A 233 9.68 -5.03 -3.85
C THR A 233 9.11 -6.40 -4.11
N VAL A 234 9.89 -7.17 -4.83
CA VAL A 234 9.53 -8.51 -5.25
C VAL A 234 10.55 -9.47 -4.64
N ASP A 235 10.23 -10.03 -3.46
CA ASP A 235 10.81 -11.30 -3.02
C ASP A 235 10.25 -12.41 -3.94
N GLY A 236 10.66 -12.45 -5.21
CA GLY A 236 10.29 -13.49 -6.18
C GLY A 236 8.79 -13.72 -6.36
N GLN A 237 7.99 -12.65 -6.53
CA GLN A 237 6.55 -12.70 -6.85
C GLN A 237 6.14 -11.77 -8.00
N VAL A 238 5.63 -12.34 -9.09
CA VAL A 238 4.95 -11.56 -10.15
C VAL A 238 3.61 -11.00 -9.63
N ILE A 239 3.40 -9.69 -9.75
CA ILE A 239 2.17 -9.02 -9.28
C ILE A 239 1.17 -8.95 -10.44
N PRO A 240 0.03 -9.67 -10.35
CA PRO A 240 -1.07 -9.45 -11.27
C PRO A 240 -1.78 -8.14 -10.91
N GLU A 241 -2.47 -7.52 -11.87
CA GLU A 241 -3.44 -6.49 -11.52
C GLU A 241 -4.54 -7.09 -10.64
N LEU A 242 -5.10 -6.30 -9.74
CA LEU A 242 -6.03 -6.75 -8.71
C LEU A 242 -7.38 -6.08 -8.91
N MET A 243 -8.48 -6.79 -8.66
CA MET A 243 -9.78 -6.16 -8.55
C MET A 243 -9.91 -5.54 -7.16
N ILE A 244 -9.76 -4.23 -7.03
CA ILE A 244 -9.93 -3.48 -5.78
C ILE A 244 -11.08 -2.50 -5.98
N ALA A 245 -12.05 -2.52 -5.05
CA ALA A 245 -13.26 -1.69 -5.14
C ALA A 245 -14.08 -1.89 -6.44
N GLY A 246 -13.98 -3.06 -7.08
CA GLY A 246 -14.67 -3.35 -8.33
C GLY A 246 -13.95 -2.87 -9.60
N GLU A 247 -12.73 -2.33 -9.48
CA GLU A 247 -11.92 -1.89 -10.61
C GLU A 247 -10.55 -2.60 -10.62
N PRO A 248 -9.96 -2.90 -11.80
CA PRO A 248 -8.58 -3.37 -11.88
C PRO A 248 -7.63 -2.25 -11.41
N ARG A 249 -6.74 -2.55 -10.48
CA ARG A 249 -5.83 -1.62 -9.79
C ARG A 249 -4.56 -2.32 -9.31
N GLY A 250 -3.51 -1.55 -9.07
CA GLY A 250 -2.32 -1.97 -8.32
C GLY A 250 -2.52 -1.71 -6.82
N ALA A 251 -2.12 -2.66 -5.96
CA ALA A 251 -2.33 -2.51 -4.51
C ALA A 251 -1.56 -1.33 -3.94
N LEU A 252 -0.36 -1.06 -4.47
CA LEU A 252 0.49 0.03 -3.99
C LEU A 252 -0.11 1.39 -4.31
N SER A 253 -0.54 1.58 -5.56
CA SER A 253 -1.19 2.82 -6.01
C SER A 253 -2.48 3.09 -5.24
N TRP A 254 -3.33 2.07 -5.08
CA TRP A 254 -4.55 2.17 -4.28
C TRP A 254 -4.25 2.48 -2.81
N ALA A 255 -3.27 1.79 -2.20
CA ALA A 255 -2.87 2.07 -0.82
C ALA A 255 -2.37 3.51 -0.68
N PHE A 256 -1.57 4.02 -1.61
CA PHE A 256 -1.09 5.39 -1.57
C PHE A 256 -2.23 6.41 -1.63
N ALA A 257 -3.16 6.27 -2.58
CA ALA A 257 -4.33 7.14 -2.67
C ALA A 257 -5.14 7.12 -1.36
N ARG A 258 -5.49 5.93 -0.86
CA ARG A 258 -6.20 5.79 0.42
C ARG A 258 -5.42 6.38 1.60
N GLY A 259 -4.08 6.35 1.59
CA GLY A 259 -3.23 6.98 2.60
C GLY A 259 -3.38 8.50 2.62
N VAL A 260 -3.25 9.13 1.45
CA VAL A 260 -3.35 10.60 1.24
C VAL A 260 -4.74 11.15 1.57
N GLU A 261 -5.79 10.33 1.51
CA GLU A 261 -7.12 10.67 2.03
C GLU A 261 -7.18 10.91 3.55
N GLY A 262 -6.05 10.74 4.24
CA GLY A 262 -5.93 10.93 5.69
C GLY A 262 -5.95 9.64 6.48
N ARG A 263 -5.89 8.47 5.82
CA ARG A 263 -5.83 7.17 6.51
C ARG A 263 -4.42 6.80 6.97
N ALA A 264 -3.41 7.45 6.36
CA ALA A 264 -2.04 7.37 6.81
C ALA A 264 -1.70 8.41 7.90
N ASP A 265 -2.65 9.23 8.35
CA ASP A 265 -2.48 10.12 9.53
C ASP A 265 -2.80 9.31 10.80
N LEU A 266 -1.80 8.57 11.28
CA LEU A 266 -1.98 7.55 12.31
C LEU A 266 -2.04 8.18 13.72
N ASP A 267 -1.34 9.29 13.93
CA ASP A 267 -1.36 10.02 15.19
C ASP A 267 -2.40 11.15 15.27
N ARG A 268 -3.05 11.47 14.13
CA ARG A 268 -4.12 12.46 13.99
C ARG A 268 -3.65 13.90 14.24
N ASP A 269 -2.38 14.19 13.95
CA ASP A 269 -1.82 15.54 14.03
C ASP A 269 -2.23 16.44 12.86
N GLY A 270 -2.80 15.84 11.80
CA GLY A 270 -3.31 16.53 10.62
C GLY A 270 -2.32 16.64 9.46
N GLY A 271 -1.16 15.99 9.55
CA GLY A 271 -0.25 15.70 8.46
C GLY A 271 -0.13 14.19 8.21
N ILE A 272 0.63 13.80 7.18
CA ILE A 272 1.05 12.40 7.00
C ILE A 272 2.57 12.42 6.94
N SER A 273 3.22 11.96 8.00
CA SER A 273 4.68 11.79 7.99
C SER A 273 5.08 10.60 7.13
N MET A 274 6.35 10.57 6.69
CA MET A 274 6.86 9.46 5.89
C MET A 274 6.91 8.14 6.65
N GLU A 275 7.08 8.19 7.98
CA GLU A 275 7.00 7.01 8.84
C GLU A 275 5.59 6.43 8.84
N GLU A 276 4.57 7.28 9.01
CA GLU A 276 3.18 6.83 9.00
C GLU A 276 2.74 6.34 7.63
N LEU A 277 3.14 7.03 6.55
CA LEU A 277 2.90 6.57 5.19
C LEU A 277 3.54 5.19 4.98
N SER A 278 4.79 5.00 5.40
CA SER A 278 5.49 3.71 5.28
C SER A 278 4.74 2.59 5.97
N LEU A 279 4.35 2.80 7.23
CA LEU A 279 3.62 1.82 8.02
C LEU A 279 2.26 1.52 7.39
N PHE A 280 1.55 2.56 6.96
CA PHE A 280 0.24 2.43 6.32
C PHE A 280 0.31 1.67 5.00
N LEU A 281 1.28 1.99 4.13
CA LEU A 281 1.48 1.34 2.84
C LEU A 281 1.86 -0.12 3.02
N LYS A 282 2.84 -0.41 3.87
CA LYS A 282 3.27 -1.79 4.17
C LYS A 282 2.09 -2.64 4.62
N GLU A 283 1.30 -2.13 5.55
CA GLU A 283 0.16 -2.88 6.05
C GLU A 283 -0.92 -3.01 4.98
N THR A 284 -1.35 -1.90 4.39
CA THR A 284 -2.48 -1.87 3.45
C THR A 284 -2.24 -2.70 2.20
N VAL A 285 -1.02 -2.65 1.63
CA VAL A 285 -0.64 -3.49 0.49
C VAL A 285 -0.59 -4.96 0.89
N ARG A 286 -0.01 -5.28 2.05
CA ARG A 286 0.02 -6.64 2.58
C ARG A 286 -1.39 -7.19 2.79
N VAL A 287 -2.31 -6.38 3.31
CA VAL A 287 -3.74 -6.73 3.44
C VAL A 287 -4.37 -6.97 2.08
N ALA A 288 -4.25 -6.00 1.17
CA ALA A 288 -4.92 -6.02 -0.13
C ALA A 288 -4.43 -7.16 -1.03
N THR A 289 -3.20 -7.63 -0.81
CA THR A 289 -2.58 -8.71 -1.58
C THR A 289 -2.46 -10.03 -0.82
N GLU A 290 -3.02 -10.12 0.39
CA GLU A 290 -2.91 -11.30 1.27
C GLU A 290 -1.44 -11.75 1.48
N GLY A 291 -0.54 -10.76 1.58
CA GLY A 291 0.90 -10.96 1.77
C GLY A 291 1.66 -11.39 0.51
N ARG A 292 1.05 -11.33 -0.69
CA ARG A 292 1.77 -11.54 -1.96
C ARG A 292 2.70 -10.38 -2.30
N GLN A 293 2.37 -9.17 -1.85
CA GLN A 293 3.16 -7.98 -2.07
C GLN A 293 3.55 -7.35 -0.74
N SER A 294 4.83 -7.00 -0.62
CA SER A 294 5.34 -6.14 0.44
C SER A 294 6.02 -4.95 -0.24
N PRO A 295 5.52 -3.72 -0.05
CA PRO A 295 6.15 -2.55 -0.64
C PRO A 295 7.49 -2.29 0.04
N SER A 296 8.48 -1.90 -0.74
CA SER A 296 9.75 -1.36 -0.24
C SER A 296 9.62 0.14 -0.14
N LEU A 297 10.22 0.68 0.93
CA LEU A 297 10.38 2.10 1.08
C LEU A 297 11.84 2.36 1.45
N SER A 298 12.55 3.04 0.56
CA SER A 298 13.87 3.59 0.82
C SER A 298 13.69 5.04 1.23
N ILE A 299 13.80 5.30 2.54
CA ILE A 299 13.64 6.64 3.14
C ILE A 299 15.03 7.13 3.60
N SER A 300 15.56 8.11 2.88
CA SER A 300 16.78 8.83 3.24
C SER A 300 16.58 9.70 4.49
N SER A 301 17.66 9.99 5.22
CA SER A 301 17.62 10.69 6.51
C SER A 301 17.14 12.15 6.41
N GLU A 302 17.40 12.84 5.30
CA GLU A 302 16.98 14.23 5.10
C GLU A 302 15.51 14.34 4.64
N SER A 303 14.97 13.29 4.02
CA SER A 303 13.58 13.23 3.55
C SER A 303 12.55 12.89 4.64
N ARG A 304 12.99 12.53 5.86
CA ARG A 304 12.10 12.21 7.00
C ARG A 304 11.22 13.38 7.45
N ALA A 305 11.61 14.61 7.15
CA ALA A 305 10.87 15.81 7.51
C ALA A 305 9.74 16.17 6.53
N ALA A 306 9.64 15.47 5.39
CA ALA A 306 8.57 15.72 4.43
C ALA A 306 7.22 15.24 4.98
N VAL A 307 6.20 16.09 4.88
CA VAL A 307 4.82 15.79 5.31
C VAL A 307 3.92 15.86 4.07
N LEU A 308 3.24 14.74 3.78
CA LEU A 308 2.26 14.64 2.71
C LEU A 308 1.01 15.48 3.04
N PRO A 309 0.43 16.19 2.07
CA PRO A 309 -0.84 16.85 2.25
C PRO A 309 -1.90 15.77 2.43
N ARG A 310 -2.87 16.03 3.29
CA ARG A 310 -4.04 15.17 3.46
C ARG A 310 -5.28 15.85 2.90
N VAL A 311 -6.21 15.05 2.41
CA VAL A 311 -7.55 15.56 2.07
C VAL A 311 -8.24 16.04 3.35
N SER A 312 -8.60 17.32 3.42
CA SER A 312 -9.22 17.94 4.61
C SER A 312 -10.68 17.51 4.86
N GLN A 313 -11.32 16.93 3.85
CA GLN A 313 -12.69 16.40 3.91
C GLN A 313 -12.66 14.88 3.69
N GLN A 314 -13.57 14.13 4.33
CA GLN A 314 -13.79 12.72 3.97
C GLN A 314 -14.51 12.66 2.61
N ILE A 315 -13.75 12.81 1.51
CA ILE A 315 -14.32 12.89 0.15
C ILE A 315 -14.67 11.50 -0.39
N PHE A 316 -14.02 10.46 0.13
CA PHE A 316 -14.34 9.06 -0.19
C PHE A 316 -14.89 8.39 1.06
N ALA A 317 -16.22 8.42 1.19
CA ALA A 317 -16.95 7.70 2.21
C ALA A 317 -16.74 6.19 2.00
N GLN A 318 -16.29 5.50 3.05
CA GLN A 318 -16.45 4.07 3.30
C GLN A 318 -16.65 3.25 2.02
N GLU A 319 -15.58 2.70 1.44
CA GLU A 319 -15.74 1.49 0.63
C GLU A 319 -16.40 0.46 1.55
N SER A 320 -17.72 0.33 1.44
CA SER A 320 -18.49 -0.69 2.14
C SER A 320 -17.84 -2.02 1.78
N GLY A 321 -17.32 -2.71 2.81
CA GLY A 321 -16.66 -4.02 2.72
C GLY A 321 -17.64 -5.12 2.32
N VAL A 322 -18.30 -4.95 1.16
CA VAL A 322 -19.19 -5.91 0.55
C VAL A 322 -18.33 -6.98 -0.07
N LEU A 323 -18.31 -8.17 0.53
CA LEU A 323 -17.61 -9.31 -0.03
C LEU A 323 -18.39 -9.86 -1.22
N THR A 324 -17.74 -9.97 -2.37
CA THR A 324 -18.34 -10.54 -3.58
C THR A 324 -18.13 -12.06 -3.64
N LEU A 325 -19.19 -12.78 -3.99
CA LEU A 325 -19.24 -14.24 -3.99
C LEU A 325 -19.65 -14.77 -5.36
N SER A 326 -19.02 -15.86 -5.80
CA SER A 326 -19.42 -16.62 -6.99
C SER A 326 -19.21 -18.12 -6.75
N ALA A 327 -19.70 -18.97 -7.67
CA ALA A 327 -19.48 -20.41 -7.61
C ALA A 327 -19.28 -21.03 -9.00
N SER A 328 -18.67 -22.21 -9.05
CA SER A 328 -18.42 -22.96 -10.30
C SER A 328 -19.69 -23.53 -10.96
N SER A 329 -20.85 -23.45 -10.29
CA SER A 329 -22.12 -23.98 -10.80
C SER A 329 -23.30 -23.06 -10.51
N ASP A 330 -24.11 -22.77 -11.54
CA ASP A 330 -25.37 -22.02 -11.43
C ASP A 330 -26.38 -22.65 -10.45
N LYS A 331 -26.22 -23.95 -10.16
CA LYS A 331 -27.05 -24.63 -9.15
C LYS A 331 -26.81 -24.11 -7.73
N ALA A 332 -25.64 -23.53 -7.47
CA ALA A 332 -25.31 -22.92 -6.19
C ALA A 332 -25.89 -21.50 -6.05
N THR A 333 -26.26 -20.83 -7.15
CA THR A 333 -26.74 -19.45 -7.15
C THR A 333 -27.91 -19.20 -6.18
N PRO A 334 -28.96 -20.04 -6.10
CA PRO A 334 -30.03 -19.83 -5.12
C PRO A 334 -29.54 -19.91 -3.67
N ALA A 335 -28.57 -20.80 -3.38
CA ALA A 335 -27.98 -20.95 -2.07
C ALA A 335 -27.10 -19.75 -1.70
N LEU A 336 -26.33 -19.22 -2.66
CA LEU A 336 -25.56 -17.99 -2.51
C LEU A 336 -26.47 -16.78 -2.27
N GLN A 337 -27.56 -16.64 -3.04
CA GLN A 337 -28.54 -15.57 -2.84
C GLN A 337 -29.22 -15.66 -1.46
N GLN A 338 -29.49 -16.87 -0.98
CA GLN A 338 -30.01 -17.05 0.37
C GLN A 338 -28.97 -16.63 1.42
N LEU A 339 -27.69 -16.95 1.21
CA LEU A 339 -26.60 -16.53 2.10
C LEU A 339 -26.48 -14.99 2.15
N THR A 340 -26.52 -14.32 1.00
CA THR A 340 -26.42 -12.85 0.93
C THR A 340 -27.63 -12.15 1.56
N SER A 341 -28.84 -12.72 1.43
CA SER A 341 -30.04 -12.16 2.07
C SER A 341 -29.97 -12.12 3.60
N LYS A 342 -29.17 -13.01 4.21
CA LYS A 342 -28.95 -13.02 5.67
C LYS A 342 -27.93 -11.97 6.13
N GLN A 343 -27.14 -11.42 5.22
CA GLN A 343 -26.10 -10.42 5.48
C GLN A 343 -26.23 -9.26 4.48
N GLU A 344 -27.44 -8.71 4.39
CA GLU A 344 -27.78 -7.66 3.43
C GLU A 344 -26.86 -6.44 3.61
N GLY A 345 -26.29 -5.95 2.50
CA GLY A 345 -25.32 -4.86 2.51
C GLY A 345 -23.88 -5.24 2.89
N ARG A 346 -23.60 -6.52 3.22
CA ARG A 346 -22.24 -7.03 3.46
C ARG A 346 -21.77 -8.07 2.45
N LEU A 347 -22.69 -8.73 1.74
CA LEU A 347 -22.36 -9.72 0.72
C LEU A 347 -23.09 -9.42 -0.60
N LYS A 348 -22.43 -9.70 -1.72
CA LYS A 348 -23.03 -9.58 -3.06
C LYS A 348 -22.66 -10.80 -3.91
N VAL A 349 -23.62 -11.37 -4.62
CA VAL A 349 -23.33 -12.42 -5.61
C VAL A 349 -22.98 -11.75 -6.94
N VAL A 350 -21.93 -12.21 -7.60
CA VAL A 350 -21.51 -11.78 -8.93
C VAL A 350 -21.38 -13.00 -9.85
N GLU A 351 -21.59 -12.80 -11.15
CA GLU A 351 -21.58 -13.89 -12.15
C GLU A 351 -20.18 -14.16 -12.72
N ASP A 352 -19.24 -13.24 -12.53
CA ASP A 352 -17.89 -13.30 -13.08
C ASP A 352 -16.88 -13.92 -12.09
N GLY A 353 -15.83 -14.54 -12.64
CA GLY A 353 -14.71 -15.10 -11.87
C GLY A 353 -13.81 -14.04 -11.21
N THR A 354 -14.33 -12.85 -10.94
CA THR A 354 -13.64 -11.74 -10.26
C THR A 354 -14.05 -11.59 -8.80
N ALA A 355 -15.01 -12.42 -8.34
CA ALA A 355 -15.48 -12.43 -6.97
C ALA A 355 -14.34 -12.57 -5.96
N ASP A 356 -14.44 -11.86 -4.84
CA ASP A 356 -13.48 -11.95 -3.74
C ASP A 356 -13.33 -13.40 -3.25
N LEU A 357 -14.44 -14.15 -3.20
CA LEU A 357 -14.44 -15.59 -2.96
C LEU A 357 -15.22 -16.35 -4.05
N PHE A 358 -14.54 -17.31 -4.67
CA PHE A 358 -15.08 -18.26 -5.63
C PHE A 358 -15.20 -19.66 -5.00
N TRP A 359 -16.40 -20.23 -5.00
CA TRP A 359 -16.64 -21.59 -4.50
C TRP A 359 -16.59 -22.60 -5.65
N ASP A 360 -15.61 -23.49 -5.63
CA ASP A 360 -15.67 -24.68 -6.48
C ASP A 360 -16.52 -25.78 -5.80
N VAL A 361 -17.74 -25.93 -6.29
CA VAL A 361 -18.75 -26.85 -5.72
C VAL A 361 -18.35 -28.31 -5.91
N GLU A 362 -17.62 -28.65 -6.98
CA GLU A 362 -17.26 -30.03 -7.30
C GLU A 362 -16.08 -30.50 -6.46
N GLU A 363 -15.00 -29.72 -6.44
CA GLU A 363 -13.79 -30.04 -5.68
C GLU A 363 -13.95 -29.72 -4.18
N GLY A 364 -14.90 -28.88 -3.80
CA GLY A 364 -15.03 -28.37 -2.43
C GLY A 364 -13.93 -27.38 -2.05
N ASP A 365 -13.29 -26.78 -3.04
CA ASP A 365 -12.30 -25.71 -2.86
C ASP A 365 -12.98 -24.35 -2.74
N VAL A 366 -12.35 -23.45 -2.00
CA VAL A 366 -12.67 -22.02 -2.03
C VAL A 366 -11.43 -21.28 -2.48
N LEU A 367 -11.60 -20.40 -3.46
CA LEU A 367 -10.52 -19.62 -4.04
C LEU A 367 -10.76 -18.13 -3.84
N THR A 368 -9.69 -17.34 -3.72
CA THR A 368 -9.80 -15.88 -3.81
C THR A 368 -9.83 -15.42 -5.27
N LYS A 369 -10.18 -14.16 -5.49
CA LYS A 369 -9.98 -13.45 -6.77
C LYS A 369 -8.54 -13.50 -7.31
N PHE A 370 -7.57 -13.89 -6.48
CA PHE A 370 -6.17 -14.02 -6.85
C PHE A 370 -5.79 -15.44 -7.30
N GLY A 371 -6.72 -16.39 -7.22
CA GLY A 371 -6.51 -17.80 -7.52
C GLY A 371 -5.79 -18.57 -6.41
N ASP A 372 -5.70 -18.03 -5.19
CA ASP A 372 -5.24 -18.81 -4.03
C ASP A 372 -6.35 -19.72 -3.54
N VAL A 373 -6.03 -20.98 -3.27
CA VAL A 373 -6.95 -21.89 -2.59
C VAL A 373 -6.94 -21.56 -1.09
N VAL A 374 -7.99 -20.90 -0.61
CA VAL A 374 -8.13 -20.45 0.79
C VAL A 374 -8.78 -21.49 1.69
N LEU A 375 -9.46 -22.47 1.10
CA LEU A 375 -9.85 -23.71 1.75
C LEU A 375 -9.80 -24.83 0.71
N ARG A 376 -9.08 -25.91 1.00
CA ARG A 376 -8.94 -27.04 0.06
C ARG A 376 -9.84 -28.22 0.43
N GLY A 377 -10.67 -28.66 -0.51
CA GLY A 377 -11.43 -29.93 -0.46
C GLY A 377 -12.43 -30.08 0.68
N LYS A 378 -12.78 -29.01 1.39
CA LYS A 378 -13.61 -29.07 2.61
C LYS A 378 -14.92 -28.29 2.51
N ALA A 379 -15.10 -27.40 1.55
CA ALA A 379 -16.36 -26.69 1.31
C ALA A 379 -17.33 -27.53 0.46
N THR A 380 -17.74 -28.69 0.97
CA THR A 380 -18.61 -29.63 0.24
C THR A 380 -20.09 -29.24 0.24
N ASN A 381 -20.47 -28.23 1.02
CA ASN A 381 -21.82 -27.70 1.06
C ASN A 381 -21.83 -26.19 1.40
N ILE A 382 -22.98 -25.55 1.23
CA ILE A 382 -23.15 -24.10 1.45
C ILE A 382 -22.83 -23.67 2.88
N GLY A 383 -23.04 -24.53 3.89
CA GLY A 383 -22.72 -24.21 5.28
C GLY A 383 -21.22 -24.04 5.47
N GLN A 384 -20.42 -24.99 4.97
CA GLN A 384 -18.96 -24.92 5.04
C GLN A 384 -18.40 -23.76 4.21
N PHE A 385 -19.00 -23.45 3.06
CA PHE A 385 -18.66 -22.23 2.33
C PHE A 385 -19.02 -20.97 3.13
N ALA A 386 -20.18 -20.93 3.80
CA ALA A 386 -20.60 -19.81 4.63
C ALA A 386 -19.69 -19.59 5.85
N ASP A 387 -19.09 -20.64 6.39
CA ASP A 387 -18.09 -20.55 7.46
C ASP A 387 -16.83 -19.82 6.98
N VAL A 388 -16.35 -20.14 5.76
CA VAL A 388 -15.27 -19.41 5.09
C VAL A 388 -15.67 -17.95 4.86
N VAL A 389 -16.85 -17.70 4.29
CA VAL A 389 -17.36 -16.32 4.08
C VAL A 389 -17.41 -15.53 5.40
N THR A 390 -17.84 -16.15 6.50
CA THR A 390 -17.90 -15.52 7.83
C THR A 390 -16.50 -15.15 8.32
N LYS A 391 -15.52 -16.04 8.16
CA LYS A 391 -14.11 -15.76 8.46
C LYS A 391 -13.61 -14.54 7.67
N TRP A 392 -13.79 -14.53 6.35
CA TRP A 392 -13.29 -13.46 5.50
C TRP A 392 -13.97 -12.12 5.76
N GLY A 393 -15.27 -12.13 6.07
CA GLY A 393 -15.98 -10.93 6.53
C GLY A 393 -15.42 -10.39 7.86
N PHE A 394 -15.14 -11.26 8.83
CA PHE A 394 -14.53 -10.86 10.10
C PHE A 394 -13.08 -10.38 9.92
N LEU A 395 -12.32 -11.00 9.02
CA LEU A 395 -10.97 -10.58 8.69
C LEU A 395 -10.95 -9.17 8.06
N ALA A 396 -11.89 -8.87 7.16
CA ALA A 396 -12.05 -7.52 6.61
C ALA A 396 -12.33 -6.48 7.70
N ASP A 397 -13.17 -6.83 8.68
CA ASP A 397 -13.44 -5.97 9.84
C ASP A 397 -12.20 -5.78 10.74
N LEU A 398 -11.41 -6.83 10.95
CA LEU A 398 -10.16 -6.76 11.71
C LEU A 398 -9.11 -5.90 11.02
N TYR A 399 -8.99 -5.98 9.70
CA TYR A 399 -8.12 -5.10 8.91
C TYR A 399 -8.62 -3.65 8.89
N ALA A 400 -9.94 -3.42 8.96
CA ALA A 400 -10.46 -2.08 9.19
C ALA A 400 -10.04 -1.55 10.57
N LEU A 401 -10.19 -2.38 11.61
CA LEU A 401 -9.79 -2.03 12.97
C LEU A 401 -8.28 -1.80 13.11
N SER A 402 -7.44 -2.61 12.45
CA SER A 402 -5.98 -2.43 12.51
C SER A 402 -5.54 -1.10 11.89
N ARG A 403 -6.25 -0.60 10.88
CA ARG A 403 -6.02 0.73 10.27
C ARG A 403 -6.48 1.90 11.15
N GLU A 404 -7.43 1.66 12.07
CA GLU A 404 -7.83 2.67 13.07
C GLU A 404 -6.96 2.64 14.34
N ARG A 405 -5.96 1.76 14.38
CA ARG A 405 -5.04 1.53 15.50
C ARG A 405 -3.61 1.57 14.98
N LYS A 406 -2.63 1.50 15.88
CA LYS A 406 -1.24 1.29 15.45
C LYS A 406 -1.09 -0.13 14.86
N PRO A 407 -0.45 -0.30 13.69
CA PRO A 407 -0.19 -1.61 13.13
C PRO A 407 0.89 -2.35 13.93
N ILE A 408 0.82 -3.68 13.96
CA ILE A 408 1.89 -4.56 14.44
C ILE A 408 2.43 -5.31 13.23
N GLU A 409 3.74 -5.24 13.02
CA GLU A 409 4.38 -5.85 11.86
C GLU A 409 4.35 -7.37 11.97
N GLY A 410 3.93 -8.05 10.90
CA GLY A 410 3.93 -9.50 10.78
C GLY A 410 4.99 -9.99 9.79
N THR A 411 5.78 -10.98 10.19
CA THR A 411 6.77 -11.67 9.37
C THR A 411 6.45 -13.16 9.28
N LEU A 412 6.77 -13.77 8.15
CA LEU A 412 6.60 -15.20 7.90
C LEU A 412 7.94 -15.80 7.44
N GLN A 413 8.26 -17.00 7.91
CA GLN A 413 9.41 -17.77 7.42
C GLN A 413 9.00 -19.24 7.17
N PRO A 414 9.14 -19.77 5.94
CA PRO A 414 9.59 -19.05 4.73
C PRO A 414 8.61 -17.92 4.36
N SER A 415 9.13 -16.78 3.91
CA SER A 415 8.31 -15.58 3.60
C SER A 415 7.38 -15.77 2.40
N VAL A 416 7.59 -16.84 1.64
CA VAL A 416 7.03 -17.01 0.31
C VAL A 416 6.63 -18.47 0.05
N GLY A 417 5.62 -18.66 -0.78
CA GLY A 417 5.12 -19.97 -1.22
C GLY A 417 3.96 -20.52 -0.39
N HIS A 418 3.50 -21.71 -0.75
CA HIS A 418 2.61 -22.53 0.07
C HIS A 418 3.43 -23.47 0.94
N ILE A 419 3.04 -23.61 2.20
CA ILE A 419 3.72 -24.44 3.18
C ILE A 419 3.14 -25.86 3.09
N PRO A 420 3.92 -26.85 2.64
CA PRO A 420 3.46 -28.24 2.55
C PRO A 420 3.09 -28.81 3.92
N GLU A 421 2.19 -29.79 3.92
CA GLU A 421 1.77 -30.51 5.12
C GLU A 421 2.98 -31.04 5.91
N GLY A 422 2.97 -30.79 7.22
CA GLY A 422 4.02 -31.23 8.13
C GLY A 422 5.23 -30.30 8.19
N ASP A 423 5.43 -29.41 7.22
CA ASP A 423 6.55 -28.46 7.23
C ASP A 423 6.39 -27.43 8.34
N ALA A 424 7.52 -27.07 8.93
CA ALA A 424 7.60 -26.08 9.99
C ALA A 424 7.71 -24.68 9.40
N PHE A 425 7.04 -23.73 10.04
CA PHE A 425 7.11 -22.33 9.69
C PHE A 425 7.11 -21.44 10.93
N LYS A 426 7.59 -20.22 10.77
CA LYS A 426 7.64 -19.23 11.84
C LYS A 426 6.81 -18.02 11.48
N VAL A 427 6.01 -17.56 12.43
CA VAL A 427 5.31 -16.27 12.35
C VAL A 427 5.89 -15.37 13.43
N GLY A 428 6.48 -14.25 13.02
CA GLY A 428 6.98 -13.22 13.92
C GLY A 428 6.03 -12.04 13.93
N LEU A 429 5.65 -11.56 15.12
CA LEU A 429 4.83 -10.37 15.29
C LEU A 429 5.59 -9.35 16.15
N THR A 430 5.89 -8.18 15.59
CA THR A 430 6.73 -7.17 16.22
C THR A 430 5.92 -5.90 16.50
N SER A 431 5.88 -5.49 17.77
CA SER A 431 5.26 -4.23 18.18
C SER A 431 6.31 -3.22 18.58
N ASP A 432 6.09 -1.94 18.25
CA ASP A 432 6.89 -0.79 18.70
C ASP A 432 6.84 -0.58 20.23
N GLN A 433 5.84 -1.15 20.91
CA GLN A 433 5.59 -0.95 22.33
C GLN A 433 5.37 -2.25 23.06
N ALA A 434 5.91 -2.31 24.29
CA ALA A 434 5.60 -3.39 25.21
C ALA A 434 4.14 -3.31 25.67
N GLY A 435 3.57 -4.44 26.04
CA GLY A 435 2.19 -4.47 26.54
C GLY A 435 1.67 -5.89 26.75
N ASN A 436 0.42 -5.97 27.17
CA ASN A 436 -0.33 -7.21 27.23
C ASN A 436 -0.71 -7.65 25.81
N MET A 437 -0.72 -8.94 25.55
CA MET A 437 -1.08 -9.51 24.26
C MET A 437 -2.07 -10.67 24.38
N ALA A 438 -2.87 -10.85 23.33
CA ALA A 438 -3.58 -12.08 23.03
C ALA A 438 -3.32 -12.44 21.58
N VAL A 439 -2.96 -13.69 21.30
CA VAL A 439 -2.65 -14.17 19.95
C VAL A 439 -3.54 -15.35 19.62
N PHE A 440 -4.25 -15.29 18.49
CA PHE A 440 -5.13 -16.36 18.04
C PHE A 440 -5.02 -16.55 16.53
N ALA A 441 -5.36 -17.74 16.05
CA ALA A 441 -5.45 -18.06 14.63
C ALA A 441 -6.91 -18.18 14.18
N LEU A 442 -7.17 -17.79 12.94
CA LEU A 442 -8.35 -18.15 12.16
C LEU A 442 -7.91 -19.14 11.08
N GLU A 443 -8.21 -20.42 11.28
CA GLU A 443 -7.88 -21.51 10.36
C GLU A 443 -8.67 -21.43 9.06
N ALA A 444 -8.21 -22.07 7.99
CA ALA A 444 -8.81 -22.03 6.65
C ALA A 444 -10.34 -22.20 6.61
N ASP A 445 -10.91 -23.05 7.48
CA ASP A 445 -12.35 -23.33 7.56
C ASP A 445 -13.14 -22.39 8.49
N GLY A 446 -12.50 -21.37 9.06
CA GLY A 446 -13.13 -20.43 9.99
C GLY A 446 -13.05 -20.83 11.46
N THR A 447 -12.34 -21.93 11.79
CA THR A 447 -12.07 -22.31 13.18
C THR A 447 -11.14 -21.30 13.87
N LEU A 448 -11.52 -20.83 15.06
CA LEU A 448 -10.69 -19.98 15.90
C LEU A 448 -9.84 -20.84 16.84
N ARG A 449 -8.53 -20.58 16.90
CA ARG A 449 -7.61 -21.24 17.84
C ARG A 449 -6.85 -20.23 18.68
N LEU A 450 -6.89 -20.35 20.00
CA LEU A 450 -6.08 -19.50 20.89
C LEU A 450 -4.64 -19.99 20.91
N LEU A 451 -3.69 -19.13 20.51
CA LEU A 451 -2.26 -19.46 20.48
C LEU A 451 -1.54 -18.95 21.73
N ALA A 452 -1.84 -17.72 22.17
CA ALA A 452 -1.29 -17.10 23.37
C ALA A 452 -2.36 -16.28 24.12
N PRO A 453 -2.45 -16.38 25.46
CA PRO A 453 -1.59 -17.18 26.33
C PRO A 453 -1.86 -18.68 26.22
N ASN A 454 -0.80 -19.47 26.12
CA ASN A 454 -0.92 -20.93 26.13
C ASN A 454 -0.98 -21.45 27.57
N LYS A 455 -2.20 -21.67 28.09
CA LYS A 455 -2.40 -22.16 29.47
C LYS A 455 -1.68 -23.49 29.79
N LYS A 456 -1.41 -24.33 28.78
CA LYS A 456 -0.72 -25.62 28.98
C LYS A 456 0.79 -25.43 29.11
N ALA A 457 1.37 -24.59 28.25
CA ALA A 457 2.80 -24.31 28.26
C ALA A 457 3.19 -23.29 29.35
N ASP A 458 2.27 -22.39 29.69
CA ASP A 458 2.45 -21.36 30.69
C ASP A 458 1.21 -21.18 31.57
N PRO A 459 1.06 -22.03 32.61
CA PRO A 459 -0.07 -21.96 33.54
C PRO A 459 -0.05 -20.71 34.43
N LEU A 460 1.06 -19.97 34.45
CA LEU A 460 1.22 -18.74 35.23
C LEU A 460 0.88 -17.47 34.41
N GLY A 461 0.62 -17.61 33.11
CA GLY A 461 0.21 -16.50 32.23
C GLY A 461 1.27 -15.43 32.04
N LYS A 462 2.56 -15.80 32.05
CA LYS A 462 3.69 -14.91 31.74
C LYS A 462 3.79 -14.61 30.23
N ASP A 463 3.30 -15.50 29.38
CA ASP A 463 3.09 -15.39 27.93
C ASP A 463 1.83 -14.58 27.60
N THR A 464 1.63 -13.51 28.36
CA THR A 464 0.58 -12.50 28.13
C THR A 464 1.19 -11.17 27.79
N MET A 465 2.51 -11.07 27.64
CA MET A 465 3.23 -9.83 27.41
C MET A 465 4.07 -9.90 26.14
N VAL A 466 4.08 -8.82 25.37
CA VAL A 466 5.02 -8.57 24.27
C VAL A 466 6.04 -7.53 24.70
N GLU A 467 7.29 -7.70 24.28
CA GLU A 467 8.38 -6.73 24.47
C GLU A 467 8.42 -5.77 23.26
N ALA A 468 8.75 -4.49 23.50
CA ALA A 468 8.91 -3.51 22.43
C ALA A 468 10.07 -3.92 21.50
N GLU A 469 9.87 -3.76 20.18
CA GLU A 469 10.83 -4.01 19.10
C GLU A 469 11.38 -5.44 19.02
N ARG A 470 10.89 -6.34 19.86
CA ARG A 470 11.30 -7.74 19.87
C ARG A 470 10.21 -8.60 19.26
N PRO A 471 10.50 -9.35 18.19
CA PRO A 471 9.50 -10.19 17.55
C PRO A 471 9.02 -11.29 18.50
N TYR A 472 7.71 -11.39 18.69
CA TYR A 472 7.07 -12.56 19.27
C TYR A 472 7.00 -13.66 18.21
N VAL A 473 7.80 -14.71 18.38
CA VAL A 473 7.95 -15.77 17.37
C VAL A 473 7.15 -17.01 17.73
N LEU A 474 6.17 -17.32 16.90
CA LEU A 474 5.42 -18.56 16.91
C LEU A 474 6.09 -19.58 16.00
N ASN A 475 6.39 -20.77 16.51
CA ASN A 475 6.88 -21.90 15.72
C ASN A 475 5.71 -22.87 15.50
N LEU A 476 5.28 -23.00 14.26
CA LEU A 476 4.08 -23.72 13.88
C LEU A 476 4.39 -24.77 12.80
N ARG A 477 3.43 -25.65 12.53
CA ARG A 477 3.50 -26.65 11.47
C ARG A 477 2.21 -26.64 10.66
N ALA A 478 2.34 -26.77 9.35
CA ALA A 478 1.20 -26.87 8.46
C ALA A 478 0.43 -28.16 8.72
N ALA A 479 -0.88 -28.05 8.90
CA ALA A 479 -1.79 -29.15 9.18
C ALA A 479 -3.18 -28.84 8.61
N LEU A 480 -4.06 -29.84 8.60
CA LEU A 480 -5.45 -29.66 8.21
C LEU A 480 -6.20 -28.68 9.14
N PRO A 481 -7.16 -27.89 8.61
CA PRO A 481 -7.51 -27.72 7.19
C PRO A 481 -6.42 -26.97 6.38
N PHE A 482 -6.23 -27.36 5.11
CA PHE A 482 -5.32 -26.63 4.22
C PHE A 482 -6.00 -25.44 3.57
N GLY A 483 -5.24 -24.37 3.35
CA GLY A 483 -5.70 -23.13 2.76
C GLY A 483 -5.04 -21.93 3.44
N ALA A 484 -5.80 -20.85 3.60
CA ALA A 484 -5.29 -19.60 4.16
C ALA A 484 -5.60 -19.51 5.65
N ASP A 485 -4.60 -19.64 6.52
CA ASP A 485 -4.69 -19.36 7.95
C ASP A 485 -4.29 -17.91 8.24
N HIS A 486 -4.87 -17.29 9.25
CA HIS A 486 -4.53 -15.93 9.66
C HIS A 486 -4.21 -15.90 11.14
N ILE A 487 -3.05 -15.35 11.52
CA ILE A 487 -2.63 -15.19 12.92
C ILE A 487 -2.79 -13.74 13.33
N ILE A 488 -3.60 -13.51 14.35
CA ILE A 488 -3.95 -12.19 14.86
C ILE A 488 -3.29 -12.00 16.21
N MET A 489 -2.58 -10.87 16.37
CA MET A 489 -2.13 -10.36 17.67
C MET A 489 -2.90 -9.11 18.03
N VAL A 490 -3.48 -9.12 19.23
CA VAL A 490 -4.07 -7.93 19.86
C VAL A 490 -3.14 -7.50 20.99
N ARG A 491 -2.63 -6.26 20.94
CA ARG A 491 -1.80 -5.67 21.99
C ARG A 491 -2.55 -4.57 22.74
N SER A 492 -2.40 -4.52 24.06
CA SER A 492 -2.96 -3.50 24.93
C SER A 492 -2.01 -3.12 26.07
N SER A 493 -1.99 -1.85 26.43
CA SER A 493 -1.36 -1.32 27.65
C SER A 493 -1.99 -1.87 28.93
N LYS A 494 -3.23 -2.39 28.85
CA LYS A 494 -3.96 -2.96 29.99
C LYS A 494 -4.16 -4.47 29.85
N PRO A 495 -4.27 -5.22 30.96
CA PRO A 495 -4.65 -6.63 30.90
C PRO A 495 -6.02 -6.83 30.25
N MET A 496 -6.16 -7.89 29.44
CA MET A 496 -7.38 -8.18 28.65
C MET A 496 -8.07 -9.50 29.06
N PRO A 497 -8.42 -9.72 30.35
CA PRO A 497 -8.91 -11.01 30.83
C PRO A 497 -10.25 -11.42 30.19
N GLN A 498 -11.11 -10.45 29.85
CA GLN A 498 -12.39 -10.71 29.19
C GLN A 498 -12.17 -11.23 27.75
N LEU A 499 -11.30 -10.57 26.97
CA LEU A 499 -10.96 -11.00 25.62
C LEU A 499 -10.34 -12.40 25.64
N VAL A 500 -9.33 -12.63 26.48
CA VAL A 500 -8.69 -13.95 26.62
C VAL A 500 -9.71 -15.02 27.06
N GLY A 501 -10.65 -14.67 27.95
CA GLY A 501 -11.73 -15.57 28.36
C GLY A 501 -12.65 -15.97 27.22
N VAL A 502 -13.06 -15.01 26.39
CA VAL A 502 -13.90 -15.27 25.20
C VAL A 502 -13.14 -16.10 24.17
N LEU A 503 -11.90 -15.73 23.83
CA LEU A 503 -11.05 -16.49 22.91
C LEU A 503 -10.84 -17.93 23.39
N SER A 504 -10.58 -18.12 24.69
CA SER A 504 -10.45 -19.45 25.30
C SER A 504 -11.75 -20.26 25.25
N ALA A 505 -12.92 -19.62 25.22
CA ALA A 505 -14.21 -20.30 25.09
C ALA A 505 -14.57 -20.65 23.62
N LEU A 506 -13.96 -19.92 22.68
CA LEU A 506 -14.09 -20.13 21.23
C LEU A 506 -13.01 -21.05 20.65
N ASP A 507 -11.98 -21.37 21.43
CA ASP A 507 -10.87 -22.24 21.01
C ASP A 507 -11.36 -23.58 20.44
N GLY A 508 -10.98 -23.85 19.19
CA GLY A 508 -11.38 -25.04 18.41
C GLY A 508 -12.81 -24.99 17.85
N LYS A 509 -13.47 -23.82 17.83
CA LYS A 509 -14.82 -23.66 17.26
C LYS A 509 -14.82 -22.79 16.02
N VAL A 510 -15.67 -23.14 15.06
CA VAL A 510 -15.96 -22.32 13.88
C VAL A 510 -16.65 -21.03 14.31
N LEU A 511 -16.19 -19.90 13.77
CA LEU A 511 -16.80 -18.60 14.02
C LEU A 511 -18.20 -18.51 13.40
N SER A 512 -19.18 -18.06 14.19
CA SER A 512 -20.52 -17.79 13.70
C SER A 512 -20.71 -16.31 13.38
N THR A 513 -21.56 -16.01 12.40
CA THR A 513 -21.87 -14.65 11.97
C THR A 513 -22.45 -13.78 13.11
N GLU A 514 -23.11 -14.38 14.10
CA GLU A 514 -23.68 -13.66 15.25
C GLU A 514 -22.63 -13.27 16.30
N LEU A 515 -21.51 -13.99 16.34
CA LEU A 515 -20.42 -13.76 17.31
C LEU A 515 -19.37 -12.78 16.79
N THR A 516 -19.16 -12.71 15.48
CA THR A 516 -18.11 -11.86 14.88
C THR A 516 -18.25 -10.38 15.27
N PRO A 517 -19.43 -9.73 15.30
CA PRO A 517 -19.51 -8.32 15.68
C PRO A 517 -19.20 -8.10 17.17
N LYS A 518 -19.61 -9.02 18.04
CA LYS A 518 -19.35 -8.94 19.48
C LYS A 518 -17.87 -9.15 19.80
N LEU A 519 -17.23 -10.09 19.10
CA LEU A 519 -15.79 -10.31 19.24
C LEU A 519 -15.00 -9.11 18.71
N LEU A 520 -15.39 -8.55 17.57
CA LEU A 520 -14.78 -7.34 17.01
C LEU A 520 -14.88 -6.16 17.99
N GLU A 521 -16.07 -5.92 18.55
CA GLU A 521 -16.30 -4.86 19.53
C GLU A 521 -15.41 -5.05 20.76
N LEU A 522 -15.31 -6.27 21.28
CA LEU A 522 -14.45 -6.59 22.41
C LEU A 522 -12.97 -6.36 22.11
N ILE A 523 -12.50 -6.69 20.89
CA ILE A 523 -11.13 -6.39 20.45
C ILE A 523 -10.96 -4.87 20.37
N ALA A 524 -11.87 -4.15 19.72
CA ALA A 524 -11.77 -2.70 19.53
C ALA A 524 -11.71 -1.90 20.85
N GLN A 525 -12.44 -2.36 21.88
CA GLN A 525 -12.45 -1.75 23.21
C GLN A 525 -11.15 -1.96 24.01
N ASN A 526 -10.39 -3.02 23.70
CA ASN A 526 -9.20 -3.39 24.47
C ASN A 526 -7.89 -3.12 23.71
N ALA A 527 -7.91 -3.18 22.38
CA ALA A 527 -6.73 -3.11 21.53
C ALA A 527 -6.19 -1.68 21.42
N ASP A 528 -4.92 -1.52 21.78
CA ASP A 528 -4.14 -0.35 21.42
C ASP A 528 -3.41 -0.56 20.07
N ALA A 529 -3.16 -1.81 19.68
CA ALA A 529 -2.60 -2.19 18.38
C ALA A 529 -3.08 -3.58 17.95
N VAL A 530 -3.20 -3.81 16.64
CA VAL A 530 -3.62 -5.11 16.06
C VAL A 530 -2.67 -5.47 14.91
N GLY A 531 -2.17 -6.71 14.91
CA GLY A 531 -1.36 -7.29 13.84
C GLY A 531 -2.01 -8.55 13.30
N ILE A 532 -1.88 -8.78 12.00
CA ILE A 532 -2.53 -9.91 11.31
C ILE A 532 -1.55 -10.51 10.30
N ALA A 533 -1.14 -11.76 10.43
CA ALA A 533 -0.24 -12.44 9.49
C ALA A 533 -0.95 -13.59 8.77
N GLY A 534 -1.00 -13.55 7.44
CA GLY A 534 -1.55 -14.63 6.61
C GLY A 534 -0.54 -15.74 6.33
N VAL A 535 -0.99 -16.99 6.30
CA VAL A 535 -0.19 -18.20 6.06
C VAL A 535 -0.96 -19.12 5.13
N TYR A 536 -0.33 -19.59 4.05
CA TYR A 536 -0.98 -20.47 3.07
C TYR A 536 -0.39 -21.86 3.16
N THR A 537 -1.21 -22.86 3.46
CA THR A 537 -0.81 -24.26 3.64
C THR A 537 -1.41 -25.15 2.55
N GLN A 538 -0.74 -26.24 2.22
CA GLN A 538 -1.19 -27.20 1.20
C GLN A 538 -0.85 -28.64 1.59
N PRO A 539 -1.52 -29.66 1.00
CA PRO A 539 -1.14 -31.06 1.18
C PRO A 539 0.31 -31.31 0.78
N ALA A 540 0.95 -32.31 1.41
CA ALA A 540 2.22 -32.83 0.91
C ALA A 540 2.01 -33.41 -0.50
N GLY A 541 2.81 -32.96 -1.47
CA GLY A 541 2.75 -33.38 -2.87
C GLY A 541 3.26 -34.80 -3.10
#